data_AF-A0AAU7LZF0-F1
#
_entry.id   AF-A0AAU7LZF0-F1
#
_cell.length_a   1.000
_cell.length_b   1.000
_cell.length_c   1.000
_cell.angle_alpha   90.00
_cell.angle_beta   90.00
_cell.angle_gamma   90.00
#
_symmetry.space_group_name_H-M   'P 1'
#
loop_
_entity.id
_entity.type
_entity.pdbx_description
1 polymer ?
#
loop_
_entity_poly.entity_id
_entity_poly.type
_entity_poly.pdbx_seq_one_letter_code
_entity_poly.pdbx_strand_id
1 'polypeptide(L)'
;MDSVVNDAAIVNRNEAILKAAFDPAKVKRMPPASPTDDFAEFVSAGVPSMFFFIGVLDPKDVEASRQPGGKPVPINHSPYFAPVAEPSLKTGIKAMSLAVLGAMQK
;
A
#
# COMPACT_ATOMS: atom_id res chain seq x y z
N MET A 1 21.77 3.55 -5.20
CA MET A 1 20.57 2.93 -4.61
C MET A 1 19.57 2.82 -5.73
N ASP A 2 19.16 1.60 -6.03
CA ASP A 2 18.14 1.36 -7.05
C ASP A 2 16.76 1.76 -6.52
N SER A 3 15.79 1.86 -7.43
CA SER A 3 14.42 2.26 -7.11
C SER A 3 13.53 1.04 -7.06
N VAL A 4 12.55 1.02 -6.14
CA VAL A 4 11.45 0.06 -6.21
C VAL A 4 10.59 0.39 -7.42
N VAL A 5 10.73 -0.40 -8.49
CA VAL A 5 9.91 -0.29 -9.70
C VAL A 5 8.98 -1.50 -9.75
N ASN A 6 7.69 -1.26 -9.59
CA ASN A 6 6.70 -2.33 -9.67
C ASN A 6 6.51 -2.82 -11.11
N ASP A 7 6.44 -4.14 -11.28
CA ASP A 7 6.09 -4.76 -12.55
C ASP A 7 4.63 -4.43 -12.92
N ALA A 8 4.41 -3.88 -14.12
CA ALA A 8 3.10 -3.40 -14.54
C ALA A 8 2.07 -4.54 -14.69
N ALA A 9 2.49 -5.73 -15.12
CA ALA A 9 1.58 -6.87 -15.29
C ALA A 9 1.13 -7.40 -13.94
N ILE A 10 2.03 -7.53 -12.97
CA ILE A 10 1.72 -7.93 -11.60
C ILE A 10 0.79 -6.91 -10.94
N VAL A 11 1.07 -5.62 -11.10
CA VAL A 11 0.20 -4.55 -10.58
C VAL A 11 -1.19 -4.64 -11.19
N ASN A 12 -1.32 -4.72 -12.51
CA ASN A 12 -2.62 -4.76 -13.19
C ASN A 12 -3.48 -5.96 -12.73
N ARG A 13 -2.85 -7.14 -12.62
CA ARG A 13 -3.53 -8.36 -12.15
C ARG A 13 -4.03 -8.21 -10.71
N ASN A 14 -3.14 -7.79 -9.82
CA ASN A 14 -3.48 -7.68 -8.41
C ASN A 14 -4.42 -6.52 -8.11
N GLU A 15 -4.35 -5.42 -8.86
CA GLU A 15 -5.30 -4.32 -8.74
C GLU A 15 -6.74 -4.80 -8.99
N ALA A 16 -6.96 -5.64 -10.02
CA ALA A 16 -8.28 -6.22 -10.29
C ALA A 16 -8.77 -7.12 -9.15
N ILE A 17 -7.89 -8.00 -8.64
CA ILE A 17 -8.20 -8.89 -7.51
C ILE A 17 -8.54 -8.09 -6.25
N LEU A 18 -7.73 -7.09 -5.93
CA LEU A 18 -7.92 -6.25 -4.75
C LEU A 18 -9.20 -5.41 -4.87
N LYS A 19 -9.50 -4.84 -6.04
CA LYS A 19 -10.77 -4.13 -6.27
C LYS A 19 -12.00 -5.03 -6.15
N ALA A 20 -11.89 -6.31 -6.49
CA ALA A 20 -13.00 -7.26 -6.29
C ALA A 20 -13.18 -7.65 -4.82
N ALA A 21 -12.08 -7.70 -4.05
CA ALA A 21 -12.10 -8.16 -2.65
C ALA A 21 -12.32 -7.04 -1.62
N PHE A 22 -12.08 -5.79 -2.00
CA PHE A 22 -12.29 -4.59 -1.20
C PHE A 22 -13.29 -3.67 -1.89
N ASP A 23 -13.64 -2.56 -1.24
CA ASP A 23 -14.35 -1.48 -1.92
C ASP A 23 -13.44 -0.91 -3.04
N PRO A 24 -13.86 -0.95 -4.32
CA PRO A 24 -13.06 -0.45 -5.43
C PRO A 24 -12.65 1.02 -5.25
N ALA A 25 -13.45 1.83 -4.56
CA ALA A 25 -13.14 3.23 -4.29
C ALA A 25 -11.99 3.40 -3.29
N LYS A 26 -11.59 2.34 -2.57
CA LYS A 26 -10.49 2.34 -1.59
C LYS A 26 -9.19 1.76 -2.13
N VAL A 27 -9.20 1.15 -3.31
CA VAL A 27 -8.01 0.61 -3.98
C VAL A 27 -7.59 1.56 -5.10
N LYS A 28 -6.52 2.31 -4.87
CA LYS A 28 -6.08 3.40 -5.76
C LYS A 28 -4.62 3.27 -6.11
N ARG A 29 -4.26 3.70 -7.33
CA ARG A 29 -2.87 4.02 -7.65
C ARG A 29 -2.49 5.33 -6.99
N MET A 30 -1.23 5.42 -6.58
CA MET A 30 -0.65 6.66 -6.07
C MET A 30 0.57 7.04 -6.92
N PRO A 31 0.91 8.35 -6.97
CA PRO A 31 2.19 8.77 -7.51
C PRO A 31 3.37 8.09 -6.78
N PRO A 32 4.56 8.06 -7.38
CA PRO A 32 5.77 7.61 -6.70
C PRO A 32 5.94 8.31 -5.34
N ALA A 33 6.29 7.53 -4.32
CA ALA A 33 6.54 8.04 -2.98
C ALA A 33 8.03 8.41 -2.84
N SER A 34 8.35 9.38 -1.99
CA SER A 34 9.73 9.79 -1.71
C SER A 34 10.54 8.87 -0.79
N PRO A 35 9.95 8.04 0.11
CA PRO A 35 10.73 7.08 0.90
C PRO A 35 11.41 6.03 0.01
N THR A 36 12.62 5.64 0.38
CA THR A 36 13.37 4.54 -0.23
C THR A 36 13.19 3.25 0.57
N ASP A 37 13.39 2.10 -0.08
CA ASP A 37 13.25 0.79 0.55
C ASP A 37 14.27 -0.18 -0.10
N ASP A 38 14.89 -1.05 0.69
CA ASP A 38 15.86 -2.04 0.21
C ASP A 38 15.18 -3.20 -0.54
N PHE A 39 13.85 -3.24 -0.57
CA PHE A 39 13.08 -4.08 -1.48
C PHE A 39 13.48 -3.90 -2.96
N ALA A 40 14.09 -2.77 -3.32
CA ALA A 40 14.66 -2.54 -4.64
C ALA A 40 15.69 -3.61 -5.05
N GLU A 41 16.38 -4.26 -4.11
CA GLU A 41 17.35 -5.32 -4.40
C GLU A 41 16.69 -6.53 -5.10
N PHE A 42 15.43 -6.85 -4.80
CA PHE A 42 14.69 -7.91 -5.52
C PHE A 42 14.39 -7.50 -6.96
N VAL A 43 14.05 -6.22 -7.17
CA VAL A 43 13.81 -5.67 -8.51
C VAL A 43 15.10 -5.72 -9.33
N SER A 44 16.23 -5.29 -8.75
CA SER A 44 17.55 -5.30 -9.41
C SER A 44 18.05 -6.70 -9.70
N ALA A 45 17.67 -7.70 -8.90
CA ALA A 45 17.90 -9.12 -9.18
C ALA A 45 17.03 -9.69 -10.31
N GLY A 46 16.16 -8.87 -10.92
CA GLY A 46 15.29 -9.26 -12.04
C GLY A 46 14.02 -9.99 -11.61
N VAL A 47 13.64 -9.95 -10.33
CA VAL A 47 12.39 -10.55 -9.84
C VAL A 47 11.22 -9.61 -10.15
N PRO A 48 10.22 -10.04 -10.95
CA PRO A 48 9.00 -9.28 -11.13
C PRO A 48 8.34 -9.04 -9.76
N SER A 49 8.18 -7.77 -9.37
CA SER A 49 7.86 -7.40 -8.00
C SER A 49 6.70 -6.43 -7.92
N MET A 50 5.97 -6.45 -6.80
CA MET A 50 4.95 -5.47 -6.47
C MET A 50 5.04 -5.09 -5.00
N PHE A 51 5.32 -3.81 -4.75
CA PHE A 51 5.33 -3.16 -3.45
C PHE A 51 4.14 -2.19 -3.37
N PHE A 52 3.40 -2.19 -2.27
CA PHE A 52 2.21 -1.35 -2.11
C PHE A 52 2.00 -0.94 -0.65
N PHE A 53 1.25 0.15 -0.47
CA PHE A 53 0.88 0.65 0.86
C PHE A 53 -0.55 0.26 1.22
N ILE A 54 -0.83 0.19 2.52
CA ILE A 54 -2.18 0.08 3.07
C ILE A 54 -2.48 1.31 3.93
N GLY A 55 -3.75 1.72 3.99
CA GLY A 55 -4.19 2.74 4.94
C GLY A 55 -4.25 2.16 6.35
N VAL A 56 -3.65 2.85 7.32
CA VAL A 56 -3.53 2.35 8.71
C VAL A 56 -4.04 3.31 9.79
N LEU A 57 -4.42 4.52 9.41
CA LEU A 57 -4.97 5.53 10.33
C LEU A 57 -6.50 5.50 10.33
N ASP A 58 -7.12 6.07 11.37
CA ASP A 58 -8.59 6.19 11.40
C ASP A 58 -9.06 7.02 10.19
N PRO A 59 -9.99 6.51 9.36
CA PRO A 59 -10.53 7.25 8.23
C PRO A 59 -11.08 8.63 8.59
N LYS A 60 -11.59 8.81 9.82
CA LYS A 60 -12.10 10.10 10.31
C LYS A 60 -10.98 11.12 10.48
N ASP A 61 -9.83 10.69 11.00
CA ASP A 61 -8.67 11.57 11.18
C ASP A 61 -8.05 11.96 9.84
N VAL A 62 -7.97 11.00 8.91
CA VAL A 62 -7.52 11.26 7.54
C VAL A 62 -8.46 12.25 6.84
N GLU A 63 -9.77 12.09 6.98
CA GLU A 63 -10.74 13.00 6.38
C GLU A 63 -10.68 14.39 7.03
N ALA A 64 -10.56 14.48 8.35
CA ALA A 64 -10.39 15.74 9.06
C ALA A 64 -9.12 16.49 8.62
N SER A 65 -8.01 15.76 8.37
CA SER A 65 -6.76 16.36 7.89
C SER A 65 -6.84 16.97 6.48
N ARG A 66 -7.84 16.56 5.69
CA ARG A 66 -8.04 17.05 4.30
C ARG A 66 -8.92 18.29 4.23
N GLN A 67 -9.60 18.65 5.32
CA GLN A 67 -10.44 19.84 5.37
C GLN A 67 -9.58 21.12 5.41
N PRO A 68 -10.10 22.28 4.96
CA PRO A 68 -9.38 23.55 5.05
C PRO A 68 -8.95 23.86 6.49
N GLY A 69 -7.63 24.01 6.71
CA GLY A 69 -7.07 24.22 8.06
C GLY A 69 -6.95 22.95 8.93
N GLY A 70 -7.21 21.77 8.36
CA GLY A 70 -7.03 20.48 9.02
C GLY A 70 -5.58 20.23 9.43
N LYS A 71 -5.38 19.63 10.61
CA LYS A 71 -4.05 19.24 11.08
C LYS A 71 -3.57 18.01 10.28
N PRO A 72 -2.30 17.97 9.85
CA PRO A 72 -1.77 16.81 9.16
C PRO A 72 -1.76 15.59 10.08
N VAL A 73 -2.00 14.41 9.50
CA VAL A 73 -1.84 13.14 10.22
C VAL A 73 -0.35 12.83 10.44
N PRO A 74 0.02 12.17 11.55
CA PRO A 74 1.38 11.66 11.73
C PRO A 74 1.76 10.67 10.62
N ILE A 75 3.02 10.71 10.20
CA ILE A 75 3.59 9.80 9.19
C ILE A 75 4.64 8.88 9.83
N ASN A 76 5.09 7.86 9.09
CA ASN A 76 6.23 7.02 9.47
C ASN A 76 7.41 7.87 9.99
N HIS A 77 8.12 7.37 11.01
CA HIS A 77 9.18 8.06 11.75
C HIS A 77 8.74 9.23 12.66
N SER A 78 7.45 9.56 12.74
CA SER A 78 6.95 10.47 13.78
C SER A 78 6.81 9.75 15.13
N PRO A 79 7.12 10.39 16.28
CA PRO A 79 6.82 9.82 17.61
C PRO A 79 5.32 9.72 17.90
N TYR A 80 4.47 10.34 17.06
CA TYR A 80 3.01 10.31 17.17
C TYR A 80 2.35 9.33 16.19
N PHE A 81 3.14 8.60 15.38
CA PHE A 81 2.60 7.64 14.43
C PHE A 81 2.04 6.42 15.15
N ALA A 82 0.71 6.28 15.12
CA ALA A 82 -0.02 5.23 15.81
C ALA A 82 -1.08 4.61 14.88
N PRO A 83 -0.73 3.56 14.12
CA PRO A 83 -1.69 2.76 13.36
C PRO A 83 -2.85 2.22 14.21
N VAL A 84 -4.05 2.19 13.65
CA VAL A 84 -5.21 1.52 14.25
C VAL A 84 -5.04 0.01 14.05
N ALA A 85 -4.58 -0.68 15.09
CA ALA A 85 -4.00 -2.02 14.99
C ALA A 85 -4.90 -3.05 14.27
N GLU A 86 -6.06 -3.40 14.82
CA GLU A 86 -6.89 -4.49 14.30
C GLU A 86 -7.34 -4.30 12.84
N PRO A 87 -7.92 -3.17 12.42
CA PRO A 87 -8.31 -2.99 11.01
C PRO A 87 -7.10 -2.93 10.07
N SER A 88 -5.96 -2.40 10.52
CA SER A 88 -4.73 -2.37 9.73
C SER A 88 -4.20 -3.77 9.46
N LEU A 89 -4.12 -4.60 10.50
CA LEU A 89 -3.66 -5.99 10.41
C LEU A 89 -4.60 -6.81 9.50
N LYS A 90 -5.91 -6.71 9.71
CA LYS A 90 -6.90 -7.40 8.86
C LYS A 90 -6.77 -7.01 7.39
N THR A 91 -6.57 -5.72 7.11
CA THR A 91 -6.38 -5.22 5.74
C THR A 91 -5.09 -5.73 5.13
N GLY A 92 -3.96 -5.62 5.85
CA GLY A 92 -2.66 -6.06 5.38
C GLY A 92 -2.59 -7.56 5.12
N ILE A 93 -3.08 -8.38 6.06
CA ILE A 93 -3.15 -9.84 5.91
C ILE A 93 -3.98 -10.20 4.68
N LYS A 94 -5.20 -9.68 4.57
CA LYS A 94 -6.09 -9.99 3.44
C LYS A 94 -5.48 -9.56 2.10
N ALA A 95 -4.96 -8.33 2.02
CA ALA A 95 -4.37 -7.80 0.79
C ALA A 95 -3.13 -8.61 0.36
N MET A 96 -2.25 -8.94 1.30
CA MET A 96 -1.06 -9.72 0.99
C MET A 96 -1.39 -11.15 0.58
N SER A 97 -2.29 -11.83 1.31
CA SER A 97 -2.73 -13.19 0.93
C SER A 97 -3.33 -13.22 -0.47
N LEU A 98 -4.18 -12.26 -0.81
CA LEU A 98 -4.76 -12.16 -2.16
C LEU A 98 -3.70 -11.89 -3.23
N ALA A 99 -2.72 -11.03 -2.93
CA ALA A 99 -1.66 -10.72 -3.87
C ALA A 99 -0.76 -11.94 -4.17
N VAL A 100 -0.43 -12.74 -3.14
CA VAL A 100 0.30 -14.00 -3.33
C VAL A 100 -0.53 -15.00 -4.14
N LEU A 101 -1.81 -15.19 -3.81
CA LEU A 101 -2.69 -16.07 -4.58
C LEU A 101 -2.81 -15.61 -6.03
N GLY A 102 -2.91 -14.31 -6.28
CA GLY A 102 -2.93 -13.73 -7.62
C GLY A 102 -1.64 -13.99 -8.39
N ALA A 103 -0.49 -13.90 -7.75
CA ALA A 103 0.81 -14.18 -8.36
C ALA A 103 1.00 -15.68 -8.68
N MET A 104 0.38 -16.58 -7.92
CA MET A 104 0.47 -18.04 -8.12
C MET A 104 -0.50 -18.59 -9.16
N GLN A 105 -1.56 -17.85 -9.51
CA GLN A 105 -2.49 -18.27 -10.55
C GLN A 105 -1.80 -18.26 -11.91
N LYS A 106 -1.85 -19.40 -12.61
CA LYS A 106 -1.34 -19.53 -13.99
C LYS A 106 -2.12 -18.64 -14.96
#